data_AF-G7WCB1-F1
#
_entry.id   AF-G7WCB1-F1
#
_cell.length_a   1.000
_cell.length_b   1.000
_cell.length_c   1.000
_cell.angle_alpha   90.00
_cell.angle_beta   90.00
_cell.angle_gamma   90.00
#
_symmetry.space_group_name_H-M   'P 1'
#
loop_
_entity.id
_entity.type
_entity.pdbx_description
1 polymer ?
#
loop_
_entity_poly.entity_id
_entity_poly.type
_entity_poly.pdbx_seq_one_letter_code
_entity_poly.pdbx_strand_id
1 'polypeptide(L)'
;MVSSLLRQRKPRENYKNKVNEEVSVQTLETSRGFYKLELFLNILSIIALAGCTAYVYEEIKGDGGIRRFAAVVPTVVIIIFLFASEHYLLYTVCPGCYEGVAGNSAIGDFLNLAALSAGAISVGESYGITAKTTGGKVLLAEESLFNLFVLALLISFVV
;
A
#
# COMPACT_ATOMS: atom_id res chain seq x y z
N MET A 1 56.11 -22.36 40.22
CA MET A 1 56.37 -20.90 40.28
C MET A 1 55.72 -20.28 39.05
N VAL A 2 54.82 -19.33 39.28
CA VAL A 2 53.89 -18.71 38.34
C VAL A 2 54.58 -17.56 37.56
N SER A 3 54.27 -17.41 36.26
CA SER A 3 54.20 -16.11 35.55
C SER A 3 53.65 -16.35 34.12
N SER A 4 52.34 -16.18 33.93
CA SER A 4 51.70 -14.97 33.35
C SER A 4 51.88 -14.89 31.82
N LEU A 5 50.88 -15.31 31.03
CA LEU A 5 49.72 -14.52 30.58
C LEU A 5 50.08 -13.36 29.62
N LEU A 6 49.28 -13.29 28.55
CA LEU A 6 49.09 -12.17 27.61
C LEU A 6 49.95 -12.15 26.34
N ARG A 7 49.63 -13.03 25.38
CA ARG A 7 49.80 -12.72 23.96
C ARG A 7 48.46 -12.23 23.37
N GLN A 8 48.33 -10.91 23.40
CA GLN A 8 47.38 -10.02 22.73
C GLN A 8 46.44 -10.68 21.70
N ARG A 9 45.15 -10.81 22.08
CA ARG A 9 44.04 -10.69 21.11
C ARG A 9 43.94 -9.22 20.70
N LYS A 10 44.28 -8.91 19.44
CA LYS A 10 43.89 -7.65 18.78
C LYS A 10 42.35 -7.57 18.67
N PRO A 11 41.76 -6.36 18.66
CA PRO A 11 40.41 -6.12 19.14
C PRO A 11 39.35 -6.55 18.13
N ARG A 12 38.39 -7.36 18.60
CA ARG A 12 37.13 -7.73 17.91
C ARG A 12 36.17 -6.54 17.71
N GLU A 13 36.45 -5.37 18.28
CA GLU A 13 35.57 -4.19 18.21
C GLU A 13 35.45 -3.60 16.81
N ASN A 14 36.54 -3.59 16.03
CA ASN A 14 36.55 -2.92 14.73
C ASN A 14 35.68 -3.64 13.68
N TYR A 15 35.48 -4.95 13.83
CA TYR A 15 34.62 -5.74 12.94
C TYR A 15 33.14 -5.55 13.28
N LYS A 16 32.80 -5.40 14.57
CA LYS A 16 31.43 -5.14 15.02
C LYS A 16 30.94 -3.76 14.59
N ASN A 17 31.80 -2.75 14.65
CA ASN A 17 31.45 -1.39 14.21
C ASN A 17 31.28 -1.31 12.68
N LYS A 18 32.13 -1.97 11.89
CA LYS A 18 31.96 -2.02 10.43
C LYS A 18 30.67 -2.74 10.00
N VAL A 19 30.34 -3.86 10.62
CA VAL A 19 29.10 -4.59 10.34
C VAL A 19 27.88 -3.75 10.76
N ASN A 20 27.94 -3.05 11.90
CA ASN A 20 26.87 -2.16 12.32
C ASN A 20 26.74 -0.92 11.42
N GLU A 21 27.83 -0.35 10.91
CA GLU A 21 27.83 0.72 9.91
C GLU A 21 27.25 0.24 8.57
N GLU A 22 27.67 -0.92 8.05
CA GLU A 22 27.16 -1.45 6.78
C GLU A 22 25.67 -1.83 6.89
N VAL A 23 25.24 -2.42 8.01
CA VAL A 23 23.83 -2.75 8.28
C VAL A 23 23.00 -1.49 8.49
N SER A 24 23.54 -0.47 9.19
CA SER A 24 22.83 0.81 9.39
C SER A 24 22.73 1.62 8.09
N VAL A 25 23.74 1.59 7.23
CA VAL A 25 23.70 2.26 5.92
C VAL A 25 22.75 1.53 4.97
N GLN A 26 22.77 0.20 4.91
CA GLN A 26 21.80 -0.57 4.11
C GLN A 26 20.36 -0.39 4.59
N THR A 27 20.11 -0.40 5.91
CA THR A 27 18.76 -0.14 6.45
C THR A 27 18.30 1.29 6.18
N LEU A 28 19.21 2.28 6.19
CA LEU A 28 18.89 3.68 5.95
C LEU A 28 18.69 4.01 4.46
N GLU A 29 19.42 3.35 3.54
CA GLU A 29 19.16 3.41 2.10
C GLU A 29 17.86 2.71 1.72
N THR A 30 17.59 1.53 2.29
CA THR A 30 16.32 0.80 2.07
C THR A 30 15.14 1.61 2.60
N SER A 31 15.31 2.28 3.75
CA SER A 31 14.30 3.18 4.34
C SER A 31 14.02 4.39 3.44
N ARG A 32 15.05 5.07 2.90
CA ARG A 32 14.84 6.18 1.96
C ARG A 32 14.20 5.75 0.65
N GLY A 33 14.56 4.58 0.12
CA GLY A 33 13.93 4.00 -1.08
C GLY A 33 12.45 3.71 -0.85
N PHE A 34 12.11 3.15 0.32
CA PHE A 34 10.73 2.87 0.72
C PHE A 34 9.87 4.14 0.82
N TYR A 35 10.35 5.22 1.45
CA TYR A 35 9.60 6.48 1.51
C TYR A 35 9.36 7.11 0.12
N LYS A 36 10.32 6.98 -0.80
CA LYS A 36 10.13 7.43 -2.18
C LYS A 36 9.08 6.60 -2.92
N LEU A 37 9.05 5.29 -2.67
CA LEU A 37 8.02 4.40 -3.21
C LEU A 37 6.65 4.75 -2.65
N GLU A 38 6.50 4.93 -1.34
CA GLU A 38 5.24 5.36 -0.72
C GLU A 38 4.74 6.68 -1.32
N LEU A 39 5.62 7.67 -1.48
CA LEU A 39 5.26 8.95 -2.09
C LEU A 39 4.85 8.78 -3.56
N PHE A 40 5.57 7.96 -4.32
CA PHE A 40 5.25 7.67 -5.70
C PHE A 40 3.88 7.01 -5.85
N LEU A 41 3.58 6.02 -5.01
CA LEU A 41 2.30 5.32 -5.03
C LEU A 41 1.16 6.27 -4.70
N ASN A 42 1.24 7.05 -3.61
CA ASN A 42 0.19 8.04 -3.30
C ASN A 42 -0.01 9.07 -4.44
N ILE A 43 1.05 9.55 -5.08
CA ILE A 43 0.91 10.46 -6.23
C ILE A 43 0.21 9.75 -7.40
N LEU A 44 0.55 8.50 -7.67
CA LEU A 44 -0.08 7.68 -8.71
C LEU A 44 -1.57 7.49 -8.42
N SER A 45 -1.92 7.13 -7.18
CA SER A 45 -3.29 6.94 -6.71
C SER A 45 -4.11 8.23 -6.86
N ILE A 46 -3.57 9.39 -6.48
CA ILE A 46 -4.24 10.69 -6.67
C ILE A 46 -4.51 10.98 -8.16
N ILE A 47 -3.52 10.74 -9.04
CA ILE A 47 -3.68 10.95 -10.48
C ILE A 47 -4.74 10.00 -11.04
N ALA A 48 -4.70 8.73 -10.65
CA ALA A 48 -5.66 7.73 -11.06
C ALA A 48 -7.09 8.07 -10.59
N LEU A 49 -7.23 8.54 -9.35
CA LEU A 49 -8.49 9.02 -8.79
C LEU A 49 -9.03 10.22 -9.57
N ALA A 50 -8.20 11.24 -9.80
CA ALA A 50 -8.60 12.42 -10.55
C ALA A 50 -9.02 12.07 -11.99
N GLY A 51 -8.26 11.18 -12.65
CA GLY A 51 -8.59 10.67 -13.98
C GLY A 51 -9.90 9.88 -14.00
N CYS A 52 -10.12 9.01 -13.02
CA CYS A 52 -11.36 8.26 -12.86
C CYS A 52 -12.56 9.21 -12.65
N THR A 53 -12.44 10.17 -11.74
CA THR A 53 -13.53 11.13 -11.47
C THR A 53 -13.83 11.99 -12.70
N ALA A 54 -12.81 12.44 -13.43
CA ALA A 54 -12.99 13.21 -14.66
C ALA A 54 -13.71 12.38 -15.74
N TYR A 55 -13.28 11.13 -15.96
CA TYR A 55 -13.91 10.22 -16.91
C TYR A 55 -15.37 9.94 -16.55
N VAL A 56 -15.65 9.62 -15.29
CA VAL A 56 -17.02 9.37 -14.82
C VAL A 56 -17.88 10.63 -14.95
N TYR A 57 -17.33 11.81 -14.66
CA TYR A 57 -18.05 13.07 -14.84
C TYR A 57 -18.44 13.32 -16.31
N GLU A 58 -17.54 13.05 -17.26
CA GLU A 58 -17.82 13.16 -18.70
C GLU A 58 -18.91 12.17 -19.14
N GLU A 59 -18.83 10.92 -18.69
CA GLU A 59 -19.82 9.89 -19.00
C GLU A 59 -21.20 10.22 -18.41
N ILE A 60 -21.27 10.74 -17.17
CA ILE A 60 -22.54 11.17 -16.55
C ILE A 60 -23.14 12.36 -17.32
N LYS A 61 -22.32 13.27 -17.83
CA LYS A 61 -22.75 14.46 -18.59
C LYS A 61 -23.28 14.11 -19.98
N GLY A 62 -22.84 13.01 -20.60
CA GLY A 62 -23.28 12.56 -21.92
C GLY A 62 -24.63 11.84 -21.91
N ASP A 63 -25.48 11.99 -22.93
CA ASP A 63 -26.93 11.66 -22.96
C ASP A 63 -27.32 10.16 -23.10
N GLY A 64 -26.73 9.24 -22.34
CA GLY A 64 -26.90 7.79 -22.58
C GLY A 64 -27.16 6.89 -21.37
N GLY A 65 -28.42 6.75 -20.91
CA GLY A 65 -28.88 5.88 -19.80
C GLY A 65 -28.07 4.61 -19.46
N ILE A 66 -28.53 3.40 -19.82
CA ILE A 66 -27.90 2.11 -19.42
C ILE A 66 -26.45 1.96 -19.95
N ARG A 67 -26.11 2.65 -21.05
CA ARG A 67 -24.76 2.66 -21.63
C ARG A 67 -23.72 3.30 -20.69
N ARG A 68 -24.11 4.30 -19.88
CA ARG A 68 -23.23 4.90 -18.85
C ARG A 68 -22.76 3.85 -17.84
N PHE A 69 -23.64 2.95 -17.42
CA PHE A 69 -23.30 1.94 -16.40
C PHE A 69 -22.25 0.94 -16.92
N ALA A 70 -22.37 0.54 -18.19
CA ALA A 70 -21.41 -0.34 -18.84
C ALA A 70 -20.02 0.32 -19.04
N ALA A 71 -19.95 1.66 -19.09
CA ALA A 71 -18.70 2.41 -19.22
C ALA A 71 -18.03 2.74 -17.86
N VAL A 72 -18.83 3.01 -16.83
CA VAL A 72 -18.33 3.41 -15.49
C VAL A 72 -17.87 2.21 -14.66
N VAL A 73 -18.60 1.07 -14.71
CA VAL A 73 -18.27 -0.12 -13.90
C VAL A 73 -16.85 -0.65 -14.15
N PRO A 74 -16.39 -0.85 -15.40
CA PRO A 74 -15.02 -1.31 -15.66
C PRO A 74 -13.96 -0.35 -15.10
N THR A 75 -14.20 0.95 -15.18
CA THR A 75 -13.30 1.99 -14.68
C THR A 75 -13.16 1.89 -13.16
N VAL A 76 -14.27 1.75 -12.44
CA VAL A 76 -14.27 1.55 -10.98
C VAL A 76 -13.51 0.28 -10.60
N VAL A 77 -13.77 -0.83 -11.30
CA VAL A 77 -13.08 -2.11 -11.06
C VAL A 77 -11.57 -1.99 -11.27
N ILE A 78 -11.12 -1.28 -12.31
CA ILE A 78 -9.69 -1.06 -12.57
C ILE A 78 -9.02 -0.32 -11.41
N ILE A 79 -9.68 0.70 -10.84
CA ILE A 79 -9.14 1.46 -9.72
C ILE A 79 -9.06 0.61 -8.43
N ILE A 80 -10.05 -0.26 -8.18
CA ILE A 80 -9.98 -1.23 -7.05
C ILE A 80 -8.77 -2.15 -7.22
N PHE A 81 -8.53 -2.66 -8.44
CA PHE A 81 -7.36 -3.48 -8.72
C PHE A 81 -6.04 -2.71 -8.58
N LEU A 82 -6.04 -1.41 -8.92
CA LEU A 82 -4.88 -0.55 -8.72
C LEU A 82 -4.52 -0.47 -7.23
N PHE A 83 -5.46 -0.08 -6.36
CA PHE A 83 -5.23 0.00 -4.91
C PHE A 83 -4.78 -1.34 -4.32
N ALA A 84 -5.44 -2.44 -4.70
CA ALA A 84 -5.03 -3.78 -4.29
C ALA A 84 -3.57 -4.10 -4.68
N SER A 85 -3.15 -3.69 -5.89
CA SER A 85 -1.78 -3.87 -6.37
C SER A 85 -0.76 -3.00 -5.62
N GLU A 86 -1.13 -1.77 -5.27
CA GLU A 86 -0.28 -0.84 -4.50
C GLU A 86 -0.07 -1.35 -3.07
N HIS A 87 -1.14 -1.82 -2.43
CA HIS A 87 -1.07 -2.49 -1.13
C HIS A 87 -0.22 -3.75 -1.17
N TYR A 88 -0.38 -4.58 -2.21
CA TYR A 88 0.44 -5.77 -2.38
C TYR A 88 1.92 -5.40 -2.59
N LEU A 89 2.22 -4.40 -3.40
CA LEU A 89 3.58 -3.92 -3.62
C LEU A 89 4.22 -3.42 -2.32
N LEU A 90 3.50 -2.61 -1.54
CA LEU A 90 3.97 -2.15 -0.22
C LEU A 90 4.20 -3.31 0.75
N TYR A 91 3.31 -4.32 0.73
CA TYR A 91 3.46 -5.52 1.53
C TYR A 91 4.69 -6.36 1.11
N THR A 92 4.97 -6.50 -0.19
CA THR A 92 6.14 -7.24 -0.67
C THR A 92 7.47 -6.57 -0.31
N VAL A 93 7.53 -5.24 -0.34
CA VAL A 93 8.74 -4.48 -0.01
C VAL A 93 8.92 -4.34 1.51
N CYS A 94 7.82 -4.26 2.25
CA CYS A 94 7.82 -4.16 3.71
C CYS A 94 6.69 -5.00 4.33
N PRO A 95 6.89 -6.30 4.54
CA PRO A 95 5.87 -7.16 5.16
C PRO A 95 5.55 -6.75 6.61
N GLY A 96 6.46 -6.03 7.28
CA GLY A 96 6.24 -5.48 8.62
C GLY A 96 5.44 -4.16 8.65
N CYS A 97 5.10 -3.59 7.50
CA CYS A 97 4.39 -2.32 7.40
C CYS A 97 2.87 -2.47 7.53
N TYR A 98 2.34 -3.70 7.43
CA TYR A 98 0.94 -4.03 7.66
C TYR A 98 0.79 -5.00 8.84
N GLU A 99 -0.15 -4.75 9.74
CA GLU A 99 -0.64 -5.76 10.69
C GLU A 99 -1.85 -6.48 10.11
N GLY A 100 -2.11 -7.72 10.53
CA GLY A 100 -3.35 -8.44 10.17
C GLY A 100 -3.31 -9.27 8.89
N VAL A 101 -2.23 -9.20 8.08
CA VAL A 101 -2.09 -10.03 6.87
C VAL A 101 -1.59 -11.43 7.26
N ALA A 102 -2.43 -12.45 7.05
CA ALA A 102 -2.10 -13.85 7.32
C ALA A 102 -1.16 -14.40 6.23
N GLY A 103 0.16 -14.26 6.44
CA GLY A 103 1.26 -14.63 5.53
C GLY A 103 1.41 -16.13 5.25
N ASN A 104 0.34 -16.80 4.87
CA ASN A 104 0.33 -18.23 4.56
C ASN A 104 0.55 -18.52 3.07
N SER A 105 0.35 -17.53 2.17
CA SER A 105 0.59 -17.67 0.72
C SER A 105 0.54 -16.31 0.02
N ALA A 106 1.41 -16.06 -0.97
CA ALA A 106 1.44 -14.82 -1.75
C ALA A 106 0.10 -14.50 -2.45
N ILE A 107 -0.64 -15.53 -2.86
CA ILE A 107 -1.98 -15.37 -3.45
C ILE A 107 -3.00 -15.02 -2.36
N GLY A 108 -2.86 -15.61 -1.17
CA GLY A 108 -3.69 -15.29 -0.01
C GLY A 108 -3.49 -13.86 0.47
N ASP A 109 -2.24 -13.38 0.45
CA ASP A 109 -1.90 -12.00 0.81
C ASP A 109 -2.47 -11.01 -0.20
N PHE A 110 -2.35 -11.29 -1.51
CA PHE A 110 -2.98 -10.47 -2.55
C PHE A 110 -4.50 -10.45 -2.43
N LEU A 111 -5.14 -11.61 -2.22
CA LEU A 111 -6.60 -11.69 -2.07
C LEU A 111 -7.09 -10.99 -0.79
N ASN A 112 -6.35 -11.05 0.30
CA ASN A 112 -6.67 -10.30 1.52
C ASN A 112 -6.59 -8.78 1.31
N LEU A 113 -5.57 -8.31 0.59
CA LEU A 113 -5.42 -6.89 0.26
C LEU A 113 -6.41 -6.42 -0.81
N ALA A 114 -6.80 -7.30 -1.74
CA ALA A 114 -7.91 -7.06 -2.66
C ALA A 114 -9.26 -7.02 -1.93
N ALA A 115 -9.45 -7.89 -0.93
CA ALA A 115 -10.64 -7.87 -0.08
C ALA A 115 -10.70 -6.62 0.79
N LEU A 116 -9.57 -6.11 1.30
CA LEU A 116 -9.47 -4.80 1.94
C LEU A 116 -9.96 -3.70 0.99
N SER A 117 -9.48 -3.72 -0.25
CA SER A 117 -9.82 -2.70 -1.24
C SER A 117 -11.28 -2.71 -1.66
N ALA A 118 -11.86 -3.89 -1.86
CA ALA A 118 -13.27 -4.05 -2.20
C ALA A 118 -14.21 -3.90 -0.99
N GLY A 119 -13.84 -4.40 0.18
CA GLY A 119 -14.68 -4.43 1.38
C GLY A 119 -14.87 -3.05 2.02
N ALA A 120 -13.93 -2.14 1.81
CA ALA A 120 -14.09 -0.76 2.23
C ALA A 120 -15.20 -0.01 1.46
N ILE A 121 -15.72 -0.54 0.34
CA ILE A 121 -16.90 -0.02 -0.38
C ILE A 121 -18.21 -0.26 0.40
N SER A 122 -18.32 -1.37 1.13
CA SER A 122 -19.60 -1.78 1.75
C SER A 122 -19.76 -1.31 3.20
N VAL A 123 -18.69 -1.27 4.01
CA VAL A 123 -18.80 -0.88 5.44
C VAL A 123 -17.50 -0.29 6.04
N GLY A 124 -16.46 -0.03 5.25
CA GLY A 124 -15.17 0.43 5.80
C GLY A 124 -14.49 -0.60 6.72
N GLU A 125 -14.82 -1.90 6.58
CA GLU A 125 -14.14 -2.94 7.34
C GLU A 125 -12.73 -3.15 6.79
N SER A 126 -11.72 -2.86 7.60
CA SER A 126 -10.32 -3.11 7.22
C SER A 126 -9.91 -4.59 7.35
N TYR A 127 -10.84 -5.53 7.59
CA TYR A 127 -10.56 -6.96 7.88
C TYR A 127 -9.45 -7.21 8.92
N GLY A 128 -9.26 -6.27 9.86
CA GLY A 128 -8.16 -6.32 10.84
C GLY A 128 -6.78 -5.95 10.30
N ILE A 129 -6.69 -5.50 9.04
CA ILE A 129 -5.48 -5.02 8.39
C ILE A 129 -5.27 -3.55 8.73
N THR A 130 -4.10 -3.21 9.29
CA THR A 130 -3.77 -1.80 9.61
C THR A 130 -2.39 -1.42 9.09
N ALA A 131 -2.27 -0.23 8.49
CA ALA A 131 -0.99 0.31 8.04
C ALA A 131 -0.24 0.97 9.20
N LYS A 132 1.03 0.60 9.40
CA LYS A 132 1.90 1.23 10.41
C LYS A 132 2.54 2.51 9.93
N THR A 133 2.85 2.59 8.64
CA THR A 133 3.58 3.70 8.04
C THR A 133 2.65 4.84 7.66
N THR A 134 3.19 6.06 7.67
CA THR A 134 2.42 7.25 7.28
C THR A 134 1.95 7.18 5.83
N GLY A 135 2.80 6.71 4.90
CA GLY A 135 2.43 6.57 3.50
C GLY A 135 1.31 5.55 3.28
N GLY A 136 1.36 4.40 3.95
CA GLY A 136 0.28 3.41 3.91
C GLY A 136 -1.04 3.91 4.50
N LYS A 137 -1.00 4.79 5.51
CA LYS A 137 -2.20 5.44 6.06
C LYS A 137 -2.82 6.46 5.12
N VAL A 138 -2.00 7.20 4.38
CA VAL A 138 -2.49 8.12 3.33
C VAL A 138 -3.17 7.32 2.23
N LEU A 139 -2.56 6.23 1.79
CA LEU A 139 -3.14 5.35 0.77
C LEU A 139 -4.51 4.78 1.18
N LEU A 140 -4.63 4.32 2.42
CA LEU A 140 -5.93 3.88 2.99
C LEU A 140 -6.97 5.00 3.05
N ALA A 141 -6.54 6.24 3.32
CA ALA A 141 -7.46 7.39 3.33
C ALA A 141 -7.93 7.74 1.92
N GLU A 142 -7.05 7.67 0.92
CA GLU A 142 -7.39 7.87 -0.50
C GLU A 142 -8.36 6.79 -1.00
N GLU A 143 -8.10 5.53 -0.64
CA GLU A 143 -9.01 4.41 -0.92
C GLU A 143 -10.38 4.61 -0.25
N SER A 144 -10.41 5.10 1.00
CA SER A 144 -11.68 5.41 1.68
C SER A 144 -12.48 6.52 0.95
N LEU A 145 -11.80 7.57 0.45
CA LEU A 145 -12.43 8.61 -0.37
C LEU A 145 -12.98 8.06 -1.68
N PHE A 146 -12.22 7.17 -2.34
CA PHE A 146 -12.67 6.49 -3.54
C PHE A 146 -13.91 5.65 -3.30
N ASN A 147 -13.95 4.92 -2.19
CA ASN A 147 -15.07 4.05 -1.85
C ASN A 147 -16.34 4.84 -1.55
N LEU A 148 -16.22 6.00 -0.89
CA LEU A 148 -17.32 6.96 -0.74
C LEU A 148 -17.81 7.49 -2.09
N PHE A 149 -16.89 7.78 -3.02
CA PHE A 149 -17.24 8.18 -4.38
C PHE A 149 -18.00 7.07 -5.13
N VAL A 150 -17.55 5.81 -5.07
CA VAL A 150 -18.25 4.66 -5.67
C VAL A 150 -19.63 4.48 -5.06
N LEU A 151 -19.77 4.60 -3.73
CA LEU A 151 -21.06 4.52 -3.06
C LEU A 151 -22.01 5.63 -3.52
N ALA A 152 -21.52 6.87 -3.64
CA ALA A 152 -22.30 7.99 -4.15
C ALA A 152 -22.76 7.77 -5.61
N LEU A 153 -21.89 7.18 -6.45
CA LEU A 153 -22.26 6.80 -7.82
C LEU A 153 -23.35 5.74 -7.83
N LEU A 154 -23.23 4.69 -7.01
CA LEU A 154 -24.25 3.64 -6.91
C LEU A 154 -25.60 4.22 -6.51
N ILE A 155 -25.64 5.11 -5.52
CA ILE A 155 -26.86 5.82 -5.11
C ILE A 155 -27.41 6.64 -6.28
N SER A 156 -26.57 7.41 -6.97
CA SER A 156 -26.97 8.26 -8.10
C SER A 156 -27.52 7.48 -9.30
N PHE A 157 -27.21 6.19 -9.42
CA PHE A 157 -27.76 5.36 -10.50
C PHE A 157 -29.01 4.58 -10.09
N VAL A 158 -29.17 4.28 -8.80
CA VAL A 158 -30.33 3.53 -8.28
C VAL A 158 -31.52 4.44 -8.02
N VAL A 159 -31.28 5.68 -7.54
CA VAL A 159 -32.29 6.71 -7.27
C VAL A 159 -32.55 7.54 -8.53
#